data_AF-A0A966I510-F1
#
_entry.id   AF-A0A966I510-F1
#
_cell.length_a   1.000
_cell.length_b   1.000
_cell.length_c   1.000
_cell.angle_alpha   90.00
_cell.angle_beta   90.00
_cell.angle_gamma   90.00
#
_symmetry.space_group_name_H-M   'P 1'
#
loop_
_entity.id
_entity.type
_entity.pdbx_description
1 polymer ?
#
loop_
_entity_poly.entity_id
_entity_poly.type
_entity_poly.pdbx_seq_one_letter_code
_entity_poly.pdbx_strand_id
1 'polypeptide(L)'
;MEALTWAEILSRMFYQLIPVWIALIAMFSISIYFKRNLGLYGKLFDSPIGMIGFGIVMFWAFVGFFAGAFDMISTHDPLSQVSGMKNKVPGTPFRGAEEGDYAFYLLGGDHLARDVFSRVMDGASI
;
A
#
# COMPACT_ATOMS: atom_id res chain seq x y z
N MET A 1 -0.70 -22.54 -11.00
CA MET A 1 -1.37 -21.94 -9.81
C MET A 1 -2.71 -21.39 -10.26
N GLU A 2 -3.72 -21.48 -9.40
CA GLU A 2 -5.04 -20.86 -9.64
C GLU A 2 -5.00 -19.39 -9.24
N ALA A 3 -6.01 -18.62 -9.67
CA ALA A 3 -6.13 -17.22 -9.27
C ALA A 3 -6.52 -17.10 -7.80
N LEU A 4 -6.03 -16.05 -7.14
CA LEU A 4 -6.39 -15.76 -5.76
C LEU A 4 -7.87 -15.36 -5.65
N THR A 5 -8.48 -15.75 -4.54
CA THR A 5 -9.78 -15.23 -4.12
C THR A 5 -9.66 -13.79 -3.65
N TRP A 6 -10.77 -13.05 -3.64
CA TRP A 6 -10.80 -11.67 -3.12
C TRP A 6 -10.33 -11.55 -1.67
N ALA A 7 -10.65 -12.54 -0.83
CA ALA A 7 -10.20 -12.56 0.56
C ALA A 7 -8.67 -12.66 0.66
N GLU A 8 -8.04 -13.49 -0.17
CA GLU A 8 -6.59 -13.62 -0.21
C GLU A 8 -5.90 -12.37 -0.75
N ILE A 9 -6.47 -11.74 -1.78
CA ILE A 9 -5.96 -10.47 -2.32
C ILE A 9 -5.96 -9.40 -1.23
N LEU A 10 -7.11 -9.19 -0.57
CA LEU A 10 -7.25 -8.18 0.48
C LEU A 10 -6.33 -8.48 1.67
N SER A 11 -6.21 -9.75 2.07
CA SER A 11 -5.32 -10.15 3.18
C SER A 11 -3.85 -9.87 2.86
N ARG A 12 -3.42 -10.18 1.63
CA ARG A 12 -2.06 -9.92 1.17
C ARG A 12 -1.77 -8.43 1.03
N MET A 13 -2.72 -7.63 0.51
CA MET A 13 -2.59 -6.18 0.50
C MET A 13 -2.46 -5.61 1.92
N PHE A 14 -3.26 -6.12 2.86
CA PHE A 14 -3.18 -5.71 4.25
C PHE A 14 -1.83 -6.06 4.88
N TYR A 15 -1.29 -7.24 4.58
CA TYR A 15 0.04 -7.68 5.02
C TYR A 15 1.15 -6.79 4.45
N GLN A 16 1.10 -6.48 3.16
CA GLN A 16 2.08 -5.63 2.51
C GLN A 16 2.11 -4.20 3.09
N LEU A 17 0.97 -3.73 3.60
CA LEU A 17 0.82 -2.43 4.24
C LEU A 17 1.10 -2.43 5.75
N ILE A 18 1.57 -3.55 6.34
CA ILE A 18 1.99 -3.60 7.75
C ILE A 18 2.86 -2.42 8.19
N PRO A 19 3.94 -2.01 7.47
CA PRO A 19 4.75 -0.87 7.90
C PRO A 19 3.94 0.44 7.98
N VAL A 20 3.00 0.65 7.06
CA VAL A 20 2.08 1.81 7.05
C VAL A 20 1.14 1.75 8.24
N TRP A 21 0.54 0.60 8.52
CA TRP A 21 -0.37 0.42 9.65
C TRP A 21 0.33 0.68 10.98
N ILE A 22 1.54 0.14 11.16
CA ILE A 22 2.35 0.36 12.36
C ILE A 22 2.65 1.86 12.53
N ALA A 23 3.09 2.54 11.47
CA ALA A 23 3.39 3.97 11.51
C ALA A 23 2.15 4.81 11.84
N LEU A 24 1.00 4.50 11.24
CA LEU A 24 -0.28 5.18 11.55
C LEU A 24 -0.68 4.98 13.01
N ILE A 25 -0.65 3.73 13.52
CA ILE A 25 -1.02 3.44 14.90
C ILE A 25 -0.09 4.16 15.86
N ALA A 26 1.22 4.12 15.62
CA ALA A 26 2.20 4.80 16.46
C ALA A 26 1.96 6.32 16.48
N MET A 27 1.78 6.93 15.30
CA MET A 27 1.52 8.36 15.19
C MET A 27 0.20 8.74 15.88
N PHE A 28 -0.90 8.05 15.61
CA PHE A 28 -2.18 8.35 16.26
C PHE A 28 -2.09 8.20 17.77
N SER A 29 -1.41 7.16 18.25
CA SER A 29 -1.24 6.90 19.69
C SER A 29 -0.47 8.03 20.38
N ILE A 30 0.67 8.44 19.80
CA ILE A 30 1.49 9.56 20.31
C ILE A 30 0.71 10.87 20.24
N SER A 31 0.06 11.15 19.11
CA SER A 31 -0.68 12.39 18.90
C SER A 31 -1.89 12.53 19.82
N ILE A 32 -2.62 11.45 20.06
CA ILE A 32 -3.75 11.44 21.00
C ILE A 32 -3.26 11.60 22.44
N TYR A 33 -2.19 10.90 22.83
CA TYR A 33 -1.66 10.97 24.19
C TYR A 33 -1.17 12.39 24.54
N PHE A 34 -0.46 13.04 23.61
CA PHE A 34 0.12 14.37 23.83
C PHE A 34 -0.76 15.53 23.34
N LYS A 35 -2.00 15.29 22.86
CA LYS A 35 -2.82 16.31 22.18
C LYS A 35 -2.97 17.63 22.95
N ARG A 36 -3.00 17.59 24.28
CA ARG A 36 -3.10 18.79 25.14
C ARG A 36 -1.89 19.73 25.04
N ASN A 37 -0.73 19.20 24.65
CA ASN A 37 0.54 19.93 24.58
C ASN A 37 0.92 20.34 23.15
N LEU A 38 0.17 19.89 22.14
CA LEU A 38 0.52 20.09 20.71
C LEU A 38 -0.18 21.30 20.07
N GLY A 39 -0.83 22.15 20.87
CA GLY A 39 -1.47 23.37 20.40
C GLY A 39 -2.52 23.12 19.31
N LEU A 40 -2.38 23.78 18.16
CA LEU A 40 -3.32 23.66 17.03
C LEU A 40 -3.35 22.26 16.42
N TYR A 41 -2.20 21.56 16.37
CA TYR A 41 -2.16 20.17 15.90
C TYR A 41 -2.99 19.27 16.80
N GLY A 42 -2.88 19.45 18.12
CA GLY A 42 -3.66 18.70 19.11
C GLY A 42 -5.17 18.84 18.93
N LYS A 43 -5.66 20.02 18.54
CA LYS A 43 -7.09 20.28 18.27
C LYS A 43 -7.65 19.43 17.13
N LEU A 44 -6.81 18.99 16.19
CA LEU A 44 -7.23 18.08 15.11
C LEU A 44 -7.77 16.75 15.68
N PHE A 45 -7.17 16.29 16.79
CA PHE A 45 -7.52 15.04 17.47
C PHE A 45 -8.67 15.19 18.48
N ASP A 46 -9.31 16.36 18.54
CA ASP A 46 -10.57 16.56 19.25
C ASP A 46 -11.80 16.42 18.32
N SER A 47 -11.59 16.35 17.00
CA SER A 47 -12.65 16.19 15.99
C SER A 47 -12.54 14.85 15.24
N PRO A 48 -13.56 13.99 15.27
CA PRO A 48 -13.57 12.75 14.48
C PRO A 48 -13.34 12.98 12.99
N ILE A 49 -13.89 14.06 12.44
CA ILE A 49 -13.73 14.43 11.02
C ILE A 49 -12.27 14.79 10.73
N GLY A 50 -11.64 15.56 11.63
CA GLY A 50 -10.23 15.92 11.53
C GLY A 50 -9.31 14.70 11.58
N MET A 51 -9.59 13.77 12.49
CA MET A 51 -8.83 12.52 12.61
C MET A 51 -8.96 11.63 11.37
N ILE A 52 -10.16 11.50 10.79
CA ILE A 52 -10.37 10.71 9.57
C ILE A 52 -9.60 11.33 8.41
N GLY A 53 -9.74 12.65 8.20
CA GLY A 53 -9.01 13.36 7.13
C GLY A 53 -7.50 13.24 7.29
N PHE A 54 -7.00 13.43 8.51
CA PHE A 54 -5.58 13.23 8.83
C PHE A 54 -5.12 11.81 8.56
N GLY A 55 -5.91 10.80 8.96
CA GLY A 55 -5.60 9.39 8.71
C GLY A 55 -5.49 9.07 7.22
N ILE A 56 -6.39 9.58 6.38
CA ILE A 56 -6.35 9.37 4.92
C ILE A 56 -5.09 9.99 4.31
N VAL A 57 -4.78 11.25 4.65
CA VAL A 57 -3.60 11.94 4.12
C VAL A 57 -2.33 11.22 4.57
N MET A 58 -2.24 10.90 5.86
CA MET A 58 -1.06 10.26 6.42
C MET A 58 -0.88 8.81 5.98
N PHE A 59 -1.97 8.10 5.69
CA PHE A 59 -1.89 6.78 5.08
C PHE A 59 -1.09 6.85 3.77
N TRP A 60 -1.47 7.75 2.86
CA TRP A 60 -0.79 7.89 1.59
C TRP A 60 0.62 8.47 1.73
N ALA A 61 0.85 9.39 2.67
CA ALA A 61 2.20 9.88 2.97
C ALA A 61 3.13 8.74 3.41
N PHE A 62 2.66 7.83 4.26
CA PHE A 62 3.44 6.66 4.68
C PHE A 62 3.55 5.60 3.59
N VAL A 63 2.53 5.39 2.77
CA VAL A 63 2.63 4.53 1.57
C VAL A 63 3.76 5.04 0.68
N GLY A 64 3.74 6.33 0.31
CA GLY A 64 4.80 6.92 -0.52
C GLY A 64 6.19 6.82 0.10
N PHE A 65 6.29 7.01 1.42
CA PHE A 65 7.55 6.87 2.15
C PHE A 65 8.09 5.43 2.14
N PHE A 66 7.28 4.44 2.50
CA PHE A 66 7.74 3.04 2.60
C PHE A 66 7.85 2.35 1.23
N ALA A 67 7.04 2.74 0.25
CA ALA A 67 7.15 2.27 -1.13
C ALA A 67 8.38 2.89 -1.81
N GLY A 68 8.52 4.22 -1.79
CA GLY A 68 9.57 4.91 -2.53
C GLY A 68 10.95 4.91 -1.86
N ALA A 69 11.04 5.15 -0.54
CA ALA A 69 12.33 5.31 0.13
C ALA A 69 12.92 3.99 0.66
N PHE A 70 12.08 2.98 0.92
CA PHE A 70 12.50 1.71 1.52
C PHE A 70 12.17 0.46 0.70
N ASP A 71 11.42 0.60 -0.40
CA ASP A 71 11.00 -0.52 -1.25
C ASP A 71 10.34 -1.67 -0.46
N MET A 72 9.57 -1.33 0.57
CA MET A 72 8.97 -2.30 1.50
C MET A 72 7.54 -2.71 1.12
N ILE A 73 6.89 -1.98 0.20
CA ILE A 73 5.48 -2.18 -0.15
C ILE A 73 5.34 -2.77 -1.55
N SER A 74 6.19 -2.42 -2.51
CA SER A 74 6.02 -2.92 -3.87
C SER A 74 6.29 -4.42 -3.98
N THR A 75 5.49 -5.09 -4.81
CA THR A 75 5.60 -6.55 -5.00
C THR A 75 6.42 -6.91 -6.24
N HIS A 76 6.46 -5.98 -7.19
CA HIS A 76 7.18 -6.09 -8.45
C HIS A 76 7.71 -4.70 -8.81
N ASP A 77 8.71 -4.65 -9.71
CA ASP A 77 9.12 -3.39 -10.32
C ASP A 77 7.91 -2.76 -11.05
N PRO A 78 7.49 -1.53 -10.67
CA PRO A 78 6.30 -0.87 -11.21
C PRO A 78 6.39 -0.53 -12.71
N LEU A 79 7.60 -0.53 -13.29
CA LEU A 79 7.83 -0.25 -14.71
C LEU A 79 8.07 -1.53 -15.53
N SER A 80 8.34 -2.65 -14.88
CA SER A 80 8.55 -3.94 -15.53
C SER A 80 7.28 -4.41 -16.25
N GLN A 81 7.45 -4.86 -17.49
CA GLN A 81 6.36 -5.35 -18.33
C GLN A 81 6.54 -6.85 -18.57
N VAL A 82 5.57 -7.65 -18.14
CA VAL A 82 5.64 -9.09 -18.30
C VAL A 82 4.73 -9.59 -19.40
N SER A 83 5.32 -10.22 -20.42
CA SER A 83 4.57 -10.72 -21.57
C SER A 83 3.47 -11.68 -21.15
N GLY A 84 2.26 -11.45 -21.65
CA GLY A 84 1.06 -12.23 -21.29
C GLY A 84 0.36 -11.78 -20.01
N MET A 85 0.82 -10.71 -19.34
CA MET A 85 0.16 -10.13 -18.15
C MET A 85 -0.70 -8.90 -18.46
N LYS A 86 -0.87 -8.53 -19.74
CA LYS A 86 -1.73 -7.40 -20.15
C LYS A 86 -3.17 -7.60 -19.71
N ASN A 87 -3.74 -6.58 -19.06
CA ASN A 87 -5.15 -6.54 -18.62
C ASN A 87 -5.59 -7.79 -17.84
N LYS A 88 -4.67 -8.41 -17.09
CA LYS A 88 -5.00 -9.58 -16.27
C LYS A 88 -5.80 -9.15 -15.05
N VAL A 89 -6.75 -9.99 -14.68
CA VAL A 89 -7.62 -9.76 -13.51
C VAL A 89 -6.82 -9.83 -12.20
N PRO A 90 -7.31 -9.17 -11.13
CA PRO A 90 -6.73 -9.29 -9.79
C PRO A 90 -6.51 -10.74 -9.36
N GLY A 91 -5.40 -11.00 -8.67
CA GLY A 91 -5.06 -12.34 -8.17
C GLY A 91 -4.47 -13.30 -9.21
N THR A 92 -4.19 -12.84 -10.44
CA THR A 92 -3.58 -13.69 -11.47
C THR A 92 -2.15 -14.09 -11.07
N PRO A 93 -1.77 -15.37 -11.14
CA PRO A 93 -0.40 -15.81 -10.89
C PRO A 93 0.60 -15.11 -11.82
N PHE A 94 1.72 -14.70 -11.24
CA PHE A 94 2.80 -14.08 -11.98
C PHE A 94 3.44 -15.09 -12.94
N ARG A 95 3.56 -14.71 -14.22
CA ARG A 95 4.11 -15.59 -15.25
C ARG A 95 5.62 -15.55 -15.21
N GLY A 96 6.23 -16.72 -14.98
CA GLY A 96 7.69 -16.84 -14.89
C GLY A 96 8.25 -16.46 -13.52
N ALA A 97 7.44 -16.52 -12.46
CA ALA A 97 7.91 -16.31 -11.09
C ALA A 97 9.07 -17.27 -10.76
N GLU A 98 10.21 -16.69 -10.38
CA GLU A 98 11.37 -17.42 -9.85
C GLU A 98 11.31 -17.52 -8.32
N GLU A 99 12.24 -18.27 -7.75
CA GLU A 99 12.34 -18.44 -6.31
C GLU A 99 12.77 -17.11 -5.66
N GLY A 100 11.85 -16.48 -4.92
CA GLY A 100 12.04 -15.15 -4.32
C GLY A 100 11.09 -14.08 -4.88
N ASP A 101 10.47 -14.32 -6.05
CA ASP A 101 9.51 -13.40 -6.63
C ASP A 101 8.16 -13.44 -5.90
N TYR A 102 7.46 -12.31 -5.92
CA TYR A 102 6.09 -12.27 -5.47
C TYR A 102 5.17 -12.98 -6.46
N ALA A 103 4.57 -14.09 -6.05
CA ALA A 103 3.94 -15.05 -6.96
C ALA A 103 2.66 -14.58 -7.70
N PHE A 104 2.11 -13.40 -7.42
CA PHE A 104 0.81 -12.96 -7.95
C PHE A 104 0.74 -11.45 -8.21
N TYR A 105 0.03 -11.06 -9.27
CA TYR A 105 -0.44 -9.67 -9.42
C TYR A 105 -1.68 -9.45 -8.56
N LEU A 106 -1.51 -8.76 -7.44
CA LEU A 106 -2.57 -8.54 -6.44
C LEU A 106 -3.78 -7.83 -7.05
N LEU A 107 -3.53 -6.70 -7.74
CA LEU A 107 -4.57 -5.91 -8.40
C LEU A 107 -4.64 -6.12 -9.91
N GLY A 108 -3.90 -7.11 -10.43
CA GLY A 108 -3.88 -7.45 -11.84
C GLY A 108 -2.86 -6.64 -12.63
N GLY A 109 -2.89 -6.82 -13.96
CA GLY A 109 -1.97 -6.17 -14.88
C GLY A 109 -2.66 -5.07 -15.67
N ASP A 110 -1.96 -3.96 -15.91
CA ASP A 110 -2.49 -2.86 -16.72
C ASP A 110 -2.35 -3.13 -18.24
N HIS A 111 -2.68 -2.12 -19.07
CA HIS A 111 -2.60 -2.20 -20.53
C HIS A 111 -1.18 -2.44 -21.07
N LEU A 112 -0.14 -2.11 -20.30
CA LEU A 112 1.26 -2.36 -20.62
C LEU A 112 1.80 -3.63 -19.97
N ALA A 113 0.96 -4.41 -19.28
CA ALA A 113 1.36 -5.60 -18.53
C ALA A 113 2.20 -5.32 -17.27
N ARG A 114 2.04 -4.14 -16.67
CA ARG A 114 2.69 -3.79 -15.40
C ARG A 114 1.77 -4.15 -14.24
N ASP A 115 2.36 -4.44 -13.08
CA ASP A 115 1.61 -4.70 -11.85
C ASP A 115 0.89 -3.43 -11.36
N VAL A 116 -0.44 -3.48 -11.28
CA VAL A 116 -1.27 -2.34 -10.87
C VAL A 116 -1.04 -1.98 -9.40
N PHE A 117 -0.80 -2.97 -8.54
CA PHE A 117 -0.61 -2.73 -7.11
C PHE A 117 0.64 -1.90 -6.85
N SER A 118 1.79 -2.37 -7.33
CA SER A 118 3.08 -1.67 -7.15
C SER A 118 3.04 -0.30 -7.82
N ARG A 119 2.32 -0.17 -8.96
CA ARG A 119 2.11 1.12 -9.61
C ARG A 119 1.36 2.14 -8.77
N VAL A 120 0.29 1.73 -8.09
CA VAL A 120 -0.48 2.62 -7.20
C VAL A 120 0.34 2.99 -5.96
N MET A 121 1.06 2.04 -5.38
CA MET A 121 1.84 2.27 -4.16
C MET A 121 3.04 3.17 -4.41
N ASP A 122 3.86 2.88 -5.43
CA ASP A 122 5.01 3.72 -5.78
C ASP A 122 4.58 5.08 -6.33
N GLY A 123 3.42 5.14 -6.98
CA GLY A 123 2.83 6.39 -7.45
C GLY A 123 2.56 7.40 -6.33
N ALA A 124 2.42 6.96 -5.08
CA ALA A 124 2.25 7.85 -3.93
C ALA A 124 3.54 8.59 -3.51
N SER A 125 4.70 8.21 -4.07
CA SER A 125 6.01 8.82 -3.77
C SER A 125 6.43 9.95 -4.73
N ILE A 126 5.62 10.22 -5.76
CA ILE A 126 5.90 11.15 -6.86
C ILE A 126 4.96 12.37 -6.74
#